data_AF-A0A9D6PQY5-F1
#
_entry.id   AF-A0A9D6PQY5-F1
#
_cell.length_a   1.000
_cell.length_b   1.000
_cell.length_c   1.000
_cell.angle_alpha   90.00
_cell.angle_beta   90.00
_cell.angle_gamma   90.00
#
_symmetry.space_group_name_H-M   'P 1'
#
loop_
_entity.id
_entity.type
_entity.pdbx_description
1 polymer ?
#
loop_
_entity_poly.entity_id
_entity_poly.type
_entity_poly.pdbx_seq_one_letter_code
_entity_poly.pdbx_strand_id
1 'polypeptide(L)'
;TQAQEGLTIPAVITVYSDRSFTFITKTPPAAVLLKQAAGIAQASKEPNRVKVGKVTRTQVEEIARTKMPDLNATTLEAAVKIIEGTARSIGVEVTG
;
A
#
# COMPACT_ATOMS: atom_id res chain seq x y z
N THR A 1 19.08 -3.52 3.83
CA THR A 1 18.89 -2.55 2.73
C THR A 1 19.26 -3.12 1.35
N GLN A 2 19.12 -4.44 1.12
CA GLN A 2 19.43 -5.08 -0.19
C GLN A 2 18.32 -6.02 -0.69
N ALA A 3 17.20 -6.16 0.05
CA ALA A 3 16.13 -7.13 -0.26
C ALA A 3 14.85 -6.50 -0.86
N GLN A 4 14.83 -5.18 -1.07
CA GLN A 4 13.67 -4.42 -1.56
C GLN A 4 14.10 -3.34 -2.56
N GLU A 5 14.96 -3.70 -3.50
CA GLU A 5 15.27 -2.81 -4.63
C GLU A 5 13.99 -2.54 -5.44
N GLY A 6 13.60 -1.27 -5.54
CA GLY A 6 12.43 -0.81 -6.29
C GLY A 6 11.18 -0.46 -5.48
N LEU A 7 11.15 -0.73 -4.16
CA LEU A 7 10.05 -0.30 -3.29
C LEU A 7 10.44 0.96 -2.51
N THR A 8 9.82 2.10 -2.84
CA THR A 8 10.00 3.34 -2.08
C THR A 8 9.41 3.17 -0.68
N ILE A 9 10.27 2.99 0.32
CA ILE A 9 9.90 2.89 1.74
C ILE A 9 9.85 4.32 2.31
N PRO A 10 8.68 4.83 2.71
CA PRO A 10 8.58 6.16 3.29
C PRO A 10 9.21 6.16 4.70
N ALA A 11 10.11 7.11 4.94
CA ALA A 11 10.72 7.34 6.23
C ALA A 11 10.22 8.66 6.82
N VAL A 12 9.79 8.64 8.08
CA VAL A 12 9.48 9.86 8.84
C VAL A 12 10.70 10.19 9.69
N ILE A 13 11.27 11.37 9.46
CA ILE A 13 12.40 11.89 10.25
C ILE A 13 11.86 12.99 11.15
N THR A 14 11.99 12.81 12.45
CA THR A 14 11.69 13.83 13.46
C THR A 14 13.01 14.39 13.95
N VAL A 15 13.21 15.70 13.79
CA VAL A 15 14.41 16.40 14.26
C VAL A 15 14.06 17.20 15.51
N TYR A 16 14.83 17.01 16.58
CA TYR A 16 14.66 17.70 17.85
C TYR A 16 15.61 18.90 17.95
N SER A 17 15.31 19.81 18.88
CA SER A 17 16.06 21.05 19.12
C SER A 17 17.49 20.82 19.62
N ASP A 18 17.77 19.67 20.22
CA ASP A 18 19.11 19.21 20.61
C ASP A 18 19.92 18.63 19.43
N ARG A 19 19.40 18.73 18.21
CA ARG A 19 19.95 18.14 16.97
C ARG A 19 19.97 16.61 16.98
N SER A 20 19.29 15.96 17.93
CA SER A 20 18.98 14.54 17.81
C SER A 20 17.90 14.32 16.76
N PHE A 21 17.87 13.13 16.17
CA PHE A 21 16.83 12.75 15.21
C PHE A 21 16.37 11.32 15.47
N THR A 22 15.06 11.10 15.35
CA THR A 22 14.48 9.76 15.28
C THR A 22 14.01 9.50 13.85
N PHE A 23 14.32 8.32 13.32
CA PHE A 23 13.84 7.91 12.00
C PHE A 23 12.96 6.66 12.15
N ILE A 24 11.75 6.72 11.58
CA ILE A 24 10.81 5.61 11.56
C ILE A 24 10.56 5.23 10.10
N THR A 25 10.99 4.03 9.72
CA THR A 25 10.70 3.45 8.40
C THR A 25 9.32 2.82 8.42
N LYS A 26 8.40 3.33 7.59
CA LYS A 26 7.06 2.77 7.43
C LYS A 26 7.02 1.77 6.28
N THR A 27 6.03 0.90 6.24
CA THR A 27 5.82 0.01 5.09
C THR A 27 5.54 0.78 3.80
N PRO A 28 5.87 0.18 2.63
CA PRO A 28 5.55 0.77 1.34
C PRO A 28 4.08 1.17 1.20
N PRO A 29 3.76 2.21 0.41
CA PRO A 29 2.38 2.63 0.21
C PRO A 29 1.52 1.51 -0.38
N ALA A 30 0.27 1.39 0.09
CA ALA A 30 -0.66 0.36 -0.40
C ALA A 30 -0.86 0.44 -1.93
N ALA A 31 -0.88 1.65 -2.49
CA ALA A 31 -0.97 1.86 -3.93
C ALA A 31 0.21 1.27 -4.72
N VAL A 32 1.42 1.26 -4.16
CA VAL A 32 2.59 0.67 -4.83
C VAL A 32 2.51 -0.85 -4.80
N LEU A 33 2.14 -1.41 -3.63
CA LEU A 33 1.94 -2.86 -3.47
C LEU A 33 0.83 -3.38 -4.38
N LEU A 34 -0.28 -2.65 -4.50
CA LEU A 34 -1.39 -3.00 -5.40
C LEU A 34 -1.02 -2.89 -6.87
N LYS A 35 -0.23 -1.87 -7.25
CA LYS A 35 0.30 -1.75 -8.62
C LYS A 35 1.21 -2.92 -8.98
N GLN A 36 2.06 -3.34 -8.06
CA GLN A 36 2.94 -4.49 -8.23
C GLN A 36 2.14 -5.79 -8.34
N ALA A 37 1.15 -6.00 -7.49
CA ALA A 37 0.27 -7.17 -7.54
C ALA A 37 -0.58 -7.23 -8.81
N ALA A 38 -1.01 -6.07 -9.33
CA ALA A 38 -1.74 -5.96 -10.59
C ALA A 38 -0.85 -5.92 -11.84
N GLY A 39 0.48 -5.86 -11.69
CA GLY A 39 1.44 -5.76 -12.80
C GLY A 39 1.38 -4.46 -13.60
N ILE A 40 0.91 -3.35 -13.00
CA ILE A 40 0.68 -2.07 -13.69
C ILE A 40 1.68 -1.01 -13.24
N ALA A 41 2.21 -0.22 -14.19
CA ALA A 41 3.12 0.87 -13.88
C ALA A 41 2.39 2.15 -13.44
N GLN A 42 1.20 2.42 -14.01
CA GLN A 42 0.42 3.64 -13.77
C GLN A 42 -0.97 3.31 -13.20
N ALA A 43 -1.42 4.14 -12.26
CA ALA A 43 -2.79 4.10 -11.77
C ALA A 43 -3.74 4.79 -12.75
N SER A 44 -5.03 4.50 -12.66
CA SER A 44 -6.04 5.13 -13.51
C SER A 44 -6.14 6.63 -13.25
N LYS A 45 -6.17 7.43 -14.32
CA LYS A 45 -6.48 8.87 -14.25
C LYS A 45 -7.97 9.12 -13.98
N GLU A 46 -8.83 8.14 -14.28
CA GLU A 46 -10.26 8.18 -14.01
C GLU A 46 -10.71 6.86 -13.32
N PRO A 47 -10.41 6.67 -12.02
CA PRO A 47 -10.62 5.40 -11.31
C PRO A 47 -12.05 4.84 -11.36
N ASN A 48 -13.04 5.72 -11.50
CA ASN A 48 -14.45 5.38 -11.58
C ASN A 48 -14.91 4.94 -12.98
N ARG A 49 -14.17 5.30 -14.04
CA ARG A 49 -14.52 5.01 -15.44
C ARG A 49 -13.59 3.99 -16.09
N VAL A 50 -12.29 4.13 -15.87
CA VAL A 50 -11.27 3.27 -16.48
C VAL A 50 -10.64 2.41 -15.41
N LYS A 51 -10.88 1.10 -15.48
CA LYS A 51 -10.18 0.11 -14.66
C LYS A 51 -8.90 -0.31 -15.38
N VAL A 52 -7.76 -0.22 -14.69
CA VAL A 52 -6.43 -0.40 -15.27
C VAL A 52 -5.73 -1.68 -14.79
N GLY A 53 -6.36 -2.46 -13.91
CA GLY A 53 -5.80 -3.71 -13.41
C GLY A 53 -6.80 -4.51 -12.58
N LYS A 54 -6.46 -5.77 -12.31
CA LYS A 54 -7.23 -6.68 -11.45
C LYS A 54 -6.32 -7.33 -10.41
N VAL A 55 -6.81 -7.51 -9.20
CA VAL A 55 -6.13 -8.26 -8.13
C VAL A 55 -7.10 -9.25 -7.50
N THR A 56 -6.58 -10.38 -7.04
CA THR A 56 -7.39 -11.36 -6.32
C THR A 56 -7.52 -11.01 -4.84
N ARG A 57 -8.58 -11.50 -4.20
CA ARG A 57 -8.77 -11.31 -2.76
C ARG A 57 -7.60 -11.84 -1.92
N THR A 58 -6.97 -12.94 -2.34
CA THR A 58 -5.78 -13.50 -1.68
C THR A 58 -4.61 -12.53 -1.70
N GLN A 59 -4.34 -11.88 -2.84
CA GLN A 59 -3.28 -10.87 -2.96
C GLN A 59 -3.56 -9.66 -2.07
N VAL A 60 -4.83 -9.22 -1.99
CA VAL A 60 -5.23 -8.13 -1.11
C VAL A 60 -5.01 -8.48 0.36
N GLU A 61 -5.28 -9.73 0.75
CA GLU A 61 -5.06 -10.22 2.11
C GLU A 61 -3.57 -10.26 2.47
N GLU A 62 -2.71 -10.72 1.56
CA GLU A 62 -1.25 -10.69 1.74
C GLU A 62 -0.74 -9.26 1.93
N ILE A 63 -1.19 -8.33 1.07
CA ILE A 63 -0.84 -6.91 1.18
C ILE A 63 -1.33 -6.33 2.52
N ALA A 64 -2.54 -6.69 2.95
CA ALA A 64 -3.09 -6.26 4.23
C ALA A 64 -2.26 -6.80 5.41
N ARG A 65 -1.80 -8.06 5.37
CA ARG A 65 -0.92 -8.64 6.40
C ARG A 65 0.41 -7.91 6.46
N THR A 66 1.04 -7.64 5.32
CA THR A 66 2.32 -6.90 5.27
C THR A 66 2.16 -5.49 5.81
N LYS A 67 1.01 -4.83 5.54
CA LYS A 67 0.76 -3.45 5.93
C LYS A 67 0.15 -3.29 7.33
N MET A 68 -0.34 -4.38 7.94
CA MET A 68 -0.98 -4.40 9.25
C MET A 68 -0.27 -3.56 10.34
N PRO A 69 1.07 -3.60 10.51
CA PRO A 69 1.74 -2.79 11.55
C PRO A 69 1.60 -1.27 11.37
N ASP A 70 1.29 -0.80 10.15
CA ASP A 70 1.09 0.62 9.84
C ASP A 70 -0.38 0.99 9.60
N LEU A 71 -1.29 0.01 9.66
CA LEU A 71 -2.73 0.25 9.52
C LEU A 71 -3.36 0.44 10.89
N ASN A 72 -4.33 1.35 10.95
CA ASN A 72 -5.18 1.52 12.14
C ASN A 72 -6.29 0.46 12.25
N ALA A 73 -6.11 -0.70 11.60
CA ALA A 73 -7.11 -1.76 11.55
C ALA A 73 -6.98 -2.67 12.78
N THR A 74 -8.11 -3.02 13.40
CA THR A 74 -8.15 -3.94 14.54
C THR A 74 -8.27 -5.41 14.13
N THR A 75 -8.79 -5.66 12.92
CA THR A 75 -8.95 -7.01 12.37
C THR A 75 -8.38 -7.09 10.95
N LEU A 76 -8.01 -8.30 10.55
CA LEU A 76 -7.54 -8.58 9.19
C LEU A 76 -8.59 -8.18 8.13
N GLU A 77 -9.86 -8.43 8.39
CA GLU A 77 -10.95 -8.04 7.47
C GLU A 77 -11.06 -6.52 7.32
N ALA A 78 -10.88 -5.77 8.41
CA ALA A 78 -10.86 -4.31 8.34
C ALA A 78 -9.64 -3.81 7.55
N ALA A 79 -8.48 -4.45 7.72
CA ALA A 79 -7.29 -4.16 6.93
C ALA A 79 -7.52 -4.43 5.43
N VAL A 80 -8.12 -5.57 5.09
CA VAL A 80 -8.51 -5.92 3.71
C VAL A 80 -9.41 -4.83 3.12
N LYS A 81 -10.46 -4.41 3.82
CA LYS A 81 -11.37 -3.33 3.35
C LYS A 81 -10.64 -2.01 3.09
N ILE A 82 -9.64 -1.66 3.91
CA ILE A 82 -8.82 -0.45 3.70
C ILE A 82 -8.00 -0.59 2.40
N ILE A 83 -7.42 -1.75 2.15
CA ILE A 83 -6.65 -2.01 0.93
C ILE A 83 -7.59 -2.06 -0.29
N GLU A 84 -8.76 -2.66 -0.20
CA GLU A 84 -9.79 -2.66 -1.26
C GLU A 84 -10.24 -1.25 -1.62
N GLY A 85 -10.45 -0.39 -0.61
CA GLY A 85 -10.74 1.03 -0.82
C GLY A 85 -9.64 1.74 -1.60
N THR A 86 -8.38 1.41 -1.32
CA THR A 86 -7.22 1.91 -2.07
C THR A 86 -7.18 1.35 -3.49
N ALA A 87 -7.47 0.07 -3.69
CA ALA A 87 -7.55 -0.53 -5.03
C ALA A 87 -8.60 0.19 -5.89
N ARG A 88 -9.78 0.47 -5.32
CA ARG A 88 -10.84 1.22 -5.99
C ARG A 88 -10.41 2.64 -6.37
N SER A 89 -9.68 3.34 -5.50
CA SER A 89 -9.25 4.73 -5.74
C SER A 89 -8.14 4.85 -6.80
N ILE A 90 -7.39 3.78 -7.08
CA ILE A 90 -6.39 3.73 -8.15
C ILE A 90 -6.91 3.10 -9.44
N GLY A 91 -8.18 2.66 -9.46
CA GLY A 91 -8.80 2.02 -10.63
C GLY A 91 -8.40 0.55 -10.81
N VAL A 92 -8.01 -0.13 -9.75
CA VAL A 92 -7.81 -1.59 -9.73
C VAL A 92 -9.09 -2.27 -9.24
N GLU A 93 -9.54 -3.27 -9.97
CA GLU A 93 -10.71 -4.07 -9.61
C GLU A 93 -10.28 -5.28 -8.75
N VAL A 94 -10.99 -5.52 -7.66
CA VAL A 94 -10.75 -6.68 -6.80
C VAL A 94 -11.71 -7.77 -7.23
N THR A 95 -11.18 -8.81 -7.85
CA THR A 95 -11.96 -10.02 -8.20
C THR A 95 -11.94 -10.96 -7.01
N GLY A 96 -13.15 -11.23 -6.48
CA GLY A 96 -13.38 -12.14 -5.36
C GLY A 96 -13.31 -13.60 -5.78
#